data_AF-A0A7V1WWL8-F1
#
_entry.id   AF-A0A7V1WWL8-F1
#
_cell.length_a   1.000
_cell.length_b   1.000
_cell.length_c   1.000
_cell.angle_alpha   90.00
_cell.angle_beta   90.00
_cell.angle_gamma   90.00
#
_symmetry.space_group_name_H-M   'P 1'
#
loop_
_entity.id
_entity.type
_entity.pdbx_description
1 polymer ?
#
loop_
_entity_poly.entity_id
_entity_poly.type
_entity_poly.pdbx_seq_one_letter_code
_entity_poly.pdbx_strand_id
1 'polypeptide(L)'
;MYDRNRLREKARSAADKKGLIGPDVNLEEFDGAEVPHSYLADEDLCTLPGEEQQRLIMAGLDVTKKERGGTYFQKDTAVIHCHAPQEGIEVIPVTKALAQHDWIGEYYWKLVEVDTDKYTAAAELGLHDGYVIRALPGSRSIYPIQACLYLDKDGLQQNVHNIIIAEED
;
A
#
# COMPACT_ATOMS: atom_id res chain seq x y z
N MET A 1 -20.86 -2.68 10.68
CA MET A 1 -19.89 -2.01 11.59
C MET A 1 -18.57 -2.73 11.47
N TYR A 2 -17.60 -2.06 10.87
CA TYR A 2 -16.23 -2.53 10.72
C TYR A 2 -15.56 -2.62 12.11
N ASP A 3 -15.32 -3.83 12.61
CA ASP A 3 -14.75 -4.05 13.94
C ASP A 3 -13.26 -4.36 13.86
N ARG A 4 -12.45 -3.31 14.04
CA ARG A 4 -10.99 -3.41 14.06
C ARG A 4 -10.46 -4.27 15.19
N ASN A 5 -11.12 -4.29 16.34
CA ASN A 5 -10.63 -5.08 17.48
C ASN A 5 -10.74 -6.57 17.18
N ARG A 6 -11.88 -6.99 16.62
CA ARG A 6 -12.06 -8.38 16.18
C ARG A 6 -11.04 -8.81 15.14
N LEU A 7 -10.72 -7.94 14.17
CA LEU A 7 -9.69 -8.23 13.17
C LEU A 7 -8.31 -8.41 13.81
N ARG A 8 -7.93 -7.54 14.74
CA ARG A 8 -6.66 -7.67 15.48
C ARG A 8 -6.62 -8.93 16.35
N GLU A 9 -7.72 -9.34 16.96
CA GLU A 9 -7.80 -10.60 17.71
C GLU A 9 -7.63 -11.81 16.79
N LYS A 10 -8.32 -11.84 15.64
CA LYS A 10 -8.13 -12.90 14.63
C LYS A 10 -6.67 -12.94 14.15
N ALA A 11 -6.09 -11.79 13.81
CA ALA A 11 -4.70 -11.69 13.38
C ALA A 11 -3.73 -12.25 14.43
N ARG A 12 -3.90 -11.88 15.71
CA ARG A 12 -3.06 -12.42 16.82
C ARG A 12 -3.12 -13.94 16.92
N SER A 13 -4.27 -14.54 16.65
CA SER A 13 -4.40 -16.01 16.69
C SER A 13 -3.60 -16.73 15.60
N ALA A 14 -3.17 -16.02 14.56
CA ALA A 14 -2.40 -16.55 13.44
C ALA A 14 -0.94 -16.07 13.40
N ALA A 15 -0.43 -15.41 14.46
CA ALA A 15 0.92 -14.83 14.48
C ALA A 15 2.04 -15.86 14.18
N ASP A 16 1.86 -17.11 14.62
CA ASP A 16 2.82 -18.20 14.36
C ASP A 16 2.40 -19.15 13.22
N LYS A 17 1.26 -18.87 12.58
CA LYS A 17 0.68 -19.75 11.56
C LYS A 17 1.52 -19.70 10.28
N LYS A 18 2.08 -20.84 9.89
CA LYS A 18 2.92 -20.92 8.69
C LYS A 18 2.10 -20.73 7.41
N GLY A 19 2.72 -20.11 6.40
CA GLY A 19 2.15 -20.07 5.06
C GLY A 19 2.03 -21.47 4.47
N LEU A 20 1.03 -21.68 3.60
CA LEU A 20 0.78 -22.97 2.98
C LEU A 20 1.89 -23.38 1.99
N ILE A 21 2.53 -22.41 1.35
CA ILE A 21 3.51 -22.60 0.28
C ILE A 21 4.70 -21.67 0.54
N GLY A 22 5.92 -22.16 0.25
CA GLY A 22 7.15 -21.40 0.38
C GLY A 22 7.89 -21.67 1.69
N PRO A 23 9.08 -21.05 1.87
CA PRO A 23 9.82 -21.15 3.12
C PRO A 23 9.04 -20.50 4.27
N ASP A 24 9.22 -21.05 5.46
CA ASP A 24 8.72 -20.47 6.70
C ASP A 24 9.71 -19.41 7.17
N VAL A 25 9.43 -18.14 6.84
CA VAL A 25 10.29 -17.01 7.18
C VAL A 25 10.05 -16.61 8.63
N ASN A 26 11.13 -16.45 9.40
CA ASN A 26 11.07 -15.92 10.75
C ASN A 26 10.94 -14.40 10.70
N LEU A 27 9.73 -13.88 10.95
CA LEU A 27 9.46 -12.44 10.89
C LEU A 27 10.18 -11.64 11.98
N GLU A 28 10.59 -12.27 13.09
CA GLU A 28 11.33 -11.61 14.17
C GLU A 28 12.77 -11.24 13.78
N GLU A 29 13.30 -11.82 12.70
CA GLU A 29 14.63 -11.47 12.16
C GLU A 29 14.62 -10.14 11.40
N PHE A 30 13.45 -9.58 11.12
CA PHE A 30 13.27 -8.37 10.34
C PHE A 30 12.77 -7.22 11.22
N ASP A 31 13.23 -6.01 10.92
CA ASP A 31 12.77 -4.81 11.61
C ASP A 31 11.39 -4.39 11.06
N GLY A 32 10.42 -4.26 11.95
CA GLY A 32 9.07 -3.75 11.64
C GLY A 32 8.82 -2.34 12.14
N ALA A 33 9.85 -1.60 12.55
CA ALA A 33 9.71 -0.23 13.03
C ALA A 33 9.49 0.76 11.88
N GLU A 34 8.78 1.84 12.18
CA GLU A 34 8.58 2.94 11.24
C GLU A 34 9.93 3.56 10.82
N VAL A 35 10.13 3.66 9.51
CA VAL A 35 11.23 4.37 8.87
C VAL A 35 10.68 5.70 8.35
N PRO A 36 11.02 6.83 8.98
CA PRO A 36 10.51 8.12 8.54
C PRO A 36 11.17 8.53 7.23
N HIS A 37 10.35 9.02 6.31
CA HIS A 37 10.80 9.67 5.08
C HIS A 37 9.95 10.92 4.85
N SER A 38 10.57 11.92 4.22
CA SER A 38 9.86 13.14 3.85
C SER A 38 8.91 12.89 2.68
N TYR A 39 7.73 13.50 2.74
CA TYR A 39 6.84 13.57 1.59
C TYR A 39 7.46 14.46 0.51
N LEU A 40 7.40 14.03 -0.75
CA LEU A 40 7.88 14.76 -1.90
C LEU A 40 6.71 15.32 -2.70
N ALA A 41 6.77 16.61 -3.01
CA ALA A 41 5.81 17.21 -3.93
C ALA A 41 6.05 16.70 -5.36
N ASP A 42 5.14 17.07 -6.25
CA ASP A 42 5.15 16.69 -7.65
C ASP A 42 6.44 17.09 -8.37
N GLU A 43 6.95 18.28 -8.06
CA GLU A 43 8.15 18.86 -8.63
C GLU A 43 9.41 18.19 -8.07
N ASP A 44 9.38 17.79 -6.80
CA ASP A 44 10.54 17.24 -6.08
C ASP A 44 10.89 15.83 -6.55
N LEU A 45 9.92 15.03 -7.01
CA LEU A 45 10.17 13.70 -7.58
C LEU A 45 11.15 13.75 -8.77
N CYS A 46 11.05 14.78 -9.61
CA CYS A 46 11.94 14.97 -10.76
C CYS A 46 13.35 15.43 -10.35
N THR A 47 13.54 15.83 -9.08
CA THR A 47 14.82 16.30 -8.55
C THR A 47 15.65 15.20 -7.89
N LEU A 48 15.07 14.00 -7.75
CA LEU A 48 15.76 12.84 -7.19
C LEU A 48 17.08 12.56 -7.96
N PRO A 49 18.13 12.07 -7.31
CA PRO A 49 19.37 11.71 -7.98
C PRO A 49 19.12 10.75 -9.16
N GLY A 50 19.84 10.90 -10.27
CA GLY A 50 19.60 10.13 -11.48
C GLY A 50 19.68 8.61 -11.29
N GLU A 51 20.52 8.14 -10.37
CA GLU A 51 20.59 6.72 -10.02
C GLU A 51 19.32 6.22 -9.31
N GLU A 52 18.74 7.05 -8.42
CA GLU A 52 17.48 6.75 -7.76
C GLU A 52 16.32 6.78 -8.75
N GLN A 53 16.29 7.77 -9.67
CA GLN A 53 15.30 7.79 -10.76
C GLN A 53 15.37 6.53 -11.63
N GLN A 54 16.57 6.06 -11.97
CA GLN A 54 16.73 4.82 -12.73
C GLN A 54 16.19 3.60 -11.97
N ARG A 55 16.47 3.49 -10.67
CA ARG A 55 15.92 2.41 -9.84
C ARG A 55 14.39 2.46 -9.75
N LEU A 56 13.83 3.67 -9.60
CA LEU A 56 12.39 3.87 -9.55
C LEU A 56 11.71 3.52 -10.89
N ILE A 57 12.32 3.87 -12.02
CA ILE A 57 11.83 3.46 -13.34
C ILE A 57 11.85 1.92 -13.48
N MET A 58 12.91 1.26 -13.02
CA MET A 58 12.98 -0.22 -12.99
C MET A 58 11.92 -0.84 -12.08
N ALA A 59 11.52 -0.13 -11.03
CA ALA A 59 10.42 -0.50 -10.13
C ALA A 59 9.03 -0.08 -10.66
N GLY A 60 8.94 0.43 -11.90
CA GLY A 60 7.68 0.79 -12.56
C GLY A 60 7.16 2.20 -12.25
N LEU A 61 7.97 3.07 -11.64
CA LEU A 61 7.62 4.45 -11.32
C LEU A 61 8.30 5.43 -12.30
N ASP A 62 7.49 6.07 -13.14
CA ASP A 62 7.94 7.20 -13.97
C ASP A 62 7.79 8.51 -13.18
N VAL A 63 8.92 9.07 -12.76
CA VAL A 63 8.98 10.33 -12.00
C VAL A 63 8.47 11.54 -12.81
N THR A 64 8.48 11.47 -14.14
CA THR A 64 7.92 12.52 -15.00
C THR A 64 6.39 12.48 -15.03
N LYS A 65 5.79 11.34 -14.63
CA LYS A 65 4.34 11.09 -14.60
C LYS A 65 3.64 11.34 -15.93
N LYS A 66 4.39 11.37 -17.04
CA LYS A 66 3.80 11.50 -18.37
C LYS A 66 2.89 10.31 -18.63
N GLU A 67 1.68 10.60 -19.09
CA GLU A 67 0.69 9.55 -19.41
C GLU A 67 0.40 8.64 -18.21
N ARG A 68 0.23 9.24 -17.01
CA ARG A 68 -0.20 8.56 -15.79
C ARG A 68 -1.44 9.21 -15.22
N GLY A 69 -2.43 8.40 -14.84
CA GLY A 69 -3.70 8.86 -14.26
C GLY A 69 -3.64 9.09 -12.75
N GLY A 70 -2.53 8.68 -12.12
CA GLY A 70 -2.30 8.77 -10.68
C GLY A 70 -1.00 8.07 -10.29
N THR A 71 -0.47 8.43 -9.12
CA THR A 71 0.78 7.91 -8.56
C THR A 71 0.61 7.62 -7.08
N TYR A 72 0.99 6.43 -6.65
CA TYR A 72 1.26 6.09 -5.26
C TYR A 72 2.71 5.63 -5.15
N PHE A 73 3.47 6.20 -4.22
CA PHE A 73 4.84 5.79 -3.95
C PHE A 73 5.06 5.69 -2.44
N GLN A 74 5.39 4.47 -2.01
CA GLN A 74 5.80 4.16 -0.65
C GLN A 74 7.23 3.66 -0.65
N LYS A 75 8.04 4.22 0.25
CA LYS A 75 9.42 3.80 0.52
C LYS A 75 9.48 3.32 1.95
N ASP A 76 9.92 2.09 2.15
CA ASP A 76 9.92 1.42 3.45
C ASP A 76 8.53 1.48 4.10
N THR A 77 8.36 2.20 5.20
CA THR A 77 7.08 2.27 5.92
C THR A 77 6.30 3.55 5.64
N ALA A 78 6.81 4.46 4.79
CA ALA A 78 6.26 5.80 4.64
C ALA A 78 5.78 6.08 3.21
N VAL A 79 4.65 6.77 3.11
CA VAL A 79 4.14 7.30 1.84
C VAL A 79 4.93 8.53 1.45
N ILE A 80 5.74 8.39 0.39
CA ILE A 80 6.58 9.46 -0.14
C ILE A 80 5.78 10.37 -1.06
N HIS A 81 4.85 9.80 -1.82
CA HIS A 81 4.06 10.56 -2.77
C HIS A 81 2.71 9.89 -3.04
N CYS A 82 1.64 10.68 -3.11
CA CYS A 82 0.32 10.18 -3.48
C CYS A 82 -0.46 11.28 -4.20
N HIS A 83 -0.82 11.05 -5.46
CA HIS A 83 -1.53 12.02 -6.27
C HIS A 83 -2.44 11.35 -7.30
N ALA A 84 -3.63 11.92 -7.54
CA ALA A 84 -4.61 11.44 -8.51
C ALA A 84 -5.21 12.65 -9.26
N PRO A 85 -4.65 13.03 -10.43
CA PRO A 85 -5.16 14.17 -11.19
C PRO A 85 -6.41 13.84 -12.01
N GLN A 86 -6.70 12.56 -12.26
CA GLN A 86 -7.82 12.16 -13.11
C GLN A 86 -9.15 12.22 -12.35
N GLU A 87 -10.11 12.98 -12.88
CA GLU A 87 -11.48 12.99 -12.38
C GLU A 87 -12.09 11.57 -12.41
N GLY A 88 -12.81 11.22 -11.35
CA GLY A 88 -13.43 9.90 -11.20
C GLY A 88 -12.49 8.80 -10.72
N ILE A 89 -11.18 9.07 -10.55
CA ILE A 89 -10.21 8.12 -10.00
C ILE A 89 -9.67 8.65 -8.67
N GLU A 90 -9.77 7.83 -7.63
CA GLU A 90 -9.20 8.10 -6.32
C GLU A 90 -7.94 7.25 -6.11
N VAL A 91 -6.87 7.88 -5.62
CA VAL A 91 -5.67 7.19 -5.11
C VAL A 91 -5.43 7.71 -3.70
N ILE A 92 -5.61 6.83 -2.71
CA ILE A 92 -5.64 7.19 -1.29
C ILE A 92 -4.73 6.23 -0.53
N PRO A 93 -3.87 6.71 0.38
CA PRO A 93 -3.19 5.82 1.32
C PRO A 93 -4.20 5.04 2.17
N VAL A 94 -4.00 3.74 2.36
CA VAL A 94 -4.97 2.88 3.05
C VAL A 94 -5.16 3.32 4.50
N THR A 95 -4.11 3.82 5.15
CA THR A 95 -4.19 4.36 6.51
C THR A 95 -5.10 5.59 6.57
N LYS A 96 -5.04 6.46 5.56
CA LYS A 96 -5.95 7.61 5.43
C LYS A 96 -7.37 7.17 5.12
N ALA A 97 -7.56 6.20 4.23
CA ALA A 97 -8.89 5.68 3.92
C ALA A 97 -9.57 5.06 5.15
N LEU A 98 -8.83 4.25 5.91
CA LEU A 98 -9.30 3.66 7.19
C LEU A 98 -9.68 4.70 8.24
N ALA A 99 -9.08 5.90 8.20
CA ALA A 99 -9.34 6.96 9.17
C ALA A 99 -10.46 7.91 8.74
N GLN A 100 -10.69 8.09 7.45
CA GLN A 100 -11.51 9.19 6.91
C GLN A 100 -12.73 8.72 6.11
N HIS A 101 -12.82 7.42 5.76
CA HIS A 101 -13.83 6.90 4.87
C HIS A 101 -14.52 5.67 5.44
N ASP A 102 -15.76 5.82 5.93
CA ASP A 102 -16.52 4.71 6.51
C ASP A 102 -16.76 3.55 5.52
N TRP A 103 -16.89 3.86 4.23
CA TRP A 103 -17.16 2.88 3.17
C TRP A 103 -16.05 1.85 3.00
N ILE A 104 -14.81 2.14 3.43
CA ILE A 104 -13.68 1.20 3.28
C ILE A 104 -13.90 -0.09 4.10
N GLY A 105 -14.71 -0.01 5.16
CA GLY A 105 -15.04 -1.14 6.02
C GLY A 105 -15.78 -2.27 5.30
N GLU A 106 -16.41 -1.98 4.16
CA GLU A 106 -17.07 -2.97 3.30
C GLU A 106 -16.08 -3.77 2.45
N TYR A 107 -14.81 -3.35 2.37
CA TYR A 107 -13.78 -3.98 1.52
C TYR A 107 -12.58 -4.51 2.31
N TYR A 108 -12.21 -3.85 3.40
CA TYR A 108 -11.02 -4.18 4.20
C TYR A 108 -11.11 -5.60 4.81
N TRP A 109 -10.12 -6.45 4.49
CA TRP A 109 -10.05 -7.90 4.85
C TRP A 109 -11.32 -8.72 4.51
N LYS A 110 -12.02 -8.40 3.42
CA LYS A 110 -13.18 -9.20 2.98
C LYS A 110 -12.84 -10.31 2.00
N LEU A 111 -11.84 -10.09 1.13
CA LEU A 111 -11.42 -11.07 0.13
C LEU A 111 -10.33 -12.00 0.65
N VAL A 112 -9.45 -11.47 1.49
CA VAL A 112 -8.38 -12.22 2.16
C VAL A 112 -8.72 -12.25 3.64
N GLU A 113 -8.62 -13.42 4.26
CA GLU A 113 -8.81 -13.56 5.70
C GLU A 113 -7.54 -13.13 6.44
N VAL A 114 -7.70 -12.29 7.46
CA VAL A 114 -6.59 -11.74 8.26
C VAL A 114 -5.80 -12.81 9.03
N ASP A 115 -6.40 -13.99 9.25
CA ASP A 115 -5.83 -15.13 9.94
C ASP A 115 -5.40 -16.26 8.98
N THR A 116 -5.17 -15.94 7.70
CA THR A 116 -4.69 -16.90 6.70
C THR A 116 -3.35 -17.49 7.12
N ASP A 117 -2.41 -16.67 7.56
CA ASP A 117 -1.06 -17.02 8.02
C ASP A 117 -0.42 -15.85 8.80
N LYS A 118 0.82 -16.04 9.24
CA LYS A 118 1.62 -15.03 9.95
C LYS A 118 1.86 -13.76 9.14
N TYR A 119 1.88 -13.84 7.80
CA TYR A 119 2.17 -12.71 6.92
C TYR A 119 0.95 -11.78 6.81
N THR A 120 -0.24 -12.37 6.60
CA THR A 120 -1.52 -11.65 6.66
C THR A 120 -1.80 -11.08 8.05
N ALA A 121 -1.48 -11.83 9.10
CA ALA A 121 -1.57 -11.35 10.47
C ALA A 121 -0.63 -10.16 10.73
N ALA A 122 0.63 -10.23 10.29
CA ALA A 122 1.59 -9.14 10.42
C ALA A 122 1.14 -7.88 9.69
N ALA A 123 0.57 -8.04 8.48
CA ALA A 123 0.04 -6.93 7.69
C ALA A 123 -1.08 -6.16 8.40
N GLU A 124 -1.91 -6.80 9.24
CA GLU A 124 -2.90 -6.11 10.08
C GLU A 124 -2.29 -5.55 11.36
N LEU A 125 -1.49 -6.36 12.07
CA LEU A 125 -1.00 -6.02 13.41
C LEU A 125 0.00 -4.88 13.41
N GLY A 126 0.82 -4.81 12.37
CA GLY A 126 1.83 -3.78 12.14
C GLY A 126 1.71 -3.17 10.75
N LEU A 127 0.48 -2.83 10.32
CA LEU A 127 0.24 -2.16 9.04
C LEU A 127 1.06 -0.87 8.96
N HIS A 128 1.93 -0.75 7.96
CA HIS A 128 2.62 0.50 7.67
C HIS A 128 1.74 1.40 6.80
N ASP A 129 1.46 0.98 5.57
CA ASP A 129 0.52 1.66 4.70
C ASP A 129 0.12 0.75 3.52
N GLY A 130 -0.31 1.35 2.42
CA GLY A 130 -0.73 0.73 1.19
C GLY A 130 -1.62 1.70 0.43
N TYR A 131 -2.19 1.27 -0.68
CA TYR A 131 -3.04 2.12 -1.48
C TYR A 131 -4.47 1.59 -1.57
N VAL A 132 -5.40 2.51 -1.61
CA VAL A 132 -6.75 2.34 -2.13
C VAL A 132 -6.80 3.04 -3.48
N ILE A 133 -7.00 2.28 -4.55
CA ILE A 133 -7.25 2.81 -5.88
C ILE A 133 -8.71 2.52 -6.22
N ARG A 134 -9.50 3.57 -6.43
CA ARG A 134 -10.94 3.45 -6.67
C ARG A 134 -11.35 4.21 -7.92
N ALA A 135 -12.00 3.52 -8.85
CA ALA A 135 -12.73 4.16 -9.94
C ALA A 135 -14.18 4.35 -9.52
N LEU A 136 -14.67 5.60 -9.50
CA LEU A 136 -16.06 5.92 -9.16
C LEU A 136 -17.04 5.39 -10.22
N PRO A 137 -18.34 5.27 -9.90
CA PRO A 137 -19.33 4.77 -10.85
C PRO A 137 -19.29 5.53 -12.19
N GLY A 138 -19.34 4.79 -13.30
CA GLY A 138 -19.27 5.32 -14.66
C GLY A 138 -17.91 5.94 -15.05
N SER A 139 -16.90 5.86 -14.17
CA SER A 139 -15.57 6.44 -14.43
C SER A 139 -14.62 5.40 -15.00
N ARG A 140 -13.80 5.82 -15.97
CA ARG A 140 -12.79 4.97 -16.60
C ARG A 140 -11.43 5.65 -16.61
N SER A 141 -10.41 4.91 -16.20
CA SER A 141 -9.02 5.38 -16.26
C SER A 141 -8.58 5.55 -17.73
N ILE A 142 -8.13 6.75 -18.08
CA ILE A 142 -7.62 7.06 -19.44
C ILE A 142 -6.14 6.66 -19.54
N TYR A 143 -5.41 6.82 -18.43
CA TYR A 143 -3.99 6.50 -18.31
C TYR A 143 -3.73 5.61 -17.08
N PRO A 144 -2.77 4.66 -17.15
CA PRO A 144 -2.46 3.78 -16.03
C PRO A 144 -2.17 4.54 -14.73
N ILE A 145 -2.66 3.99 -13.62
CA ILE A 145 -2.25 4.39 -12.27
C ILE A 145 -0.98 3.62 -11.93
N GLN A 146 0.07 4.33 -11.52
CA GLN A 146 1.32 3.70 -11.08
C GLN A 146 1.36 3.63 -9.55
N ALA A 147 1.72 2.47 -9.03
CA ALA A 147 1.91 2.24 -7.60
C ALA A 147 3.26 1.56 -7.37
N CYS A 148 4.12 2.19 -6.57
CA CYS A 148 5.46 1.71 -6.27
C CYS A 148 5.59 1.45 -4.77
N LEU A 149 6.01 0.22 -4.43
CA LEU A 149 6.39 -0.20 -3.09
C LEU A 149 7.89 -0.51 -3.13
N TYR A 150 8.69 0.37 -2.53
CA TYR A 150 10.15 0.30 -2.60
C TYR A 150 10.72 0.00 -1.20
N LEU A 151 11.66 -0.94 -1.14
CA LEU A 151 12.43 -1.28 0.05
C LEU A 151 13.85 -0.72 -0.11
N ASP A 152 14.24 0.19 0.79
CA ASP A 152 15.57 0.81 0.81
C ASP A 152 16.37 0.37 2.04
N LYS A 153 15.70 0.25 3.19
CA LYS A 153 16.32 -0.20 4.42
C LYS A 153 16.53 -1.72 4.39
N ASP A 154 17.78 -2.14 4.59
CA ASP A 154 18.13 -3.55 4.72
C ASP A 154 17.48 -4.20 5.96
N GLY A 155 17.05 -5.45 5.81
CA GLY A 155 16.41 -6.21 6.89
C GLY A 155 15.05 -5.68 7.35
N LEU A 156 14.35 -4.86 6.56
CA LEU A 156 13.02 -4.34 6.90
C LEU A 156 11.89 -5.31 6.48
N GLN A 157 10.91 -5.50 7.35
CA GLN A 157 9.61 -6.07 7.02
C GLN A 157 8.64 -4.95 6.60
N GLN A 158 8.29 -4.86 5.32
CA GLN A 158 7.28 -3.90 4.84
C GLN A 158 5.88 -4.53 4.80
N ASN A 159 5.10 -4.27 5.85
CA ASN A 159 3.69 -4.66 5.94
C ASN A 159 2.77 -3.70 5.15
N VAL A 160 2.15 -4.21 4.09
CA VAL A 160 1.30 -3.41 3.19
C VAL A 160 -0.08 -4.03 3.00
N HIS A 161 -1.12 -3.19 2.92
CA HIS A 161 -2.48 -3.62 2.56
C HIS A 161 -3.03 -2.74 1.43
N ASN A 162 -3.30 -3.35 0.27
CA ASN A 162 -3.82 -2.64 -0.90
C ASN A 162 -5.25 -3.06 -1.21
N ILE A 163 -6.08 -2.11 -1.64
CA ILE A 163 -7.46 -2.34 -2.08
C ILE A 163 -7.64 -1.66 -3.44
N ILE A 164 -8.24 -2.39 -4.38
CA ILE A 164 -8.59 -1.85 -5.69
C ILE A 164 -10.08 -2.05 -5.88
N ILE A 165 -10.80 -0.97 -6.19
CA ILE A 165 -12.24 -0.95 -6.36
C ILE A 165 -12.54 -0.39 -7.75
N ALA A 166 -13.14 -1.23 -8.59
CA ALA A 166 -13.77 -0.80 -9.84
C ALA A 166 -15.28 -0.83 -9.60
N GLU A 167 -15.88 0.33 -9.43
CA GLU A 167 -17.34 0.45 -9.27
C GLU A 167 -18.05 0.16 -10.60
N GLU A 168 -19.38 0.11 -10.55
CA GLU A 168 -20.22 -0.16 -11.71
C GLU A 168 -20.07 0.88 -12.85
N ASP A 169 -20.22 0.41 -14.09
CA ASP A 169 -20.21 1.21 -15.32
C ASP A 169 -21.52 1.98 -15.53
#